data_AF-A0A5N9AYA4-F1
#
_entry.id   AF-A0A5N9AYA4-F1
#
_cell.length_a   1.000
_cell.length_b   1.000
_cell.length_c   1.000
_cell.angle_alpha   90.00
_cell.angle_beta   90.00
_cell.angle_gamma   90.00
#
_symmetry.space_group_name_H-M   'P 1'
#
loop_
_entity.id
_entity.type
_entity.pdbx_description
1 polymer ?
#
loop_
_entity_poly.entity_id
_entity_poly.type
_entity_poly.pdbx_seq_one_letter_code
_entity_poly.pdbx_strand_id
1 'polypeptide(L)'
;MKLNDFFKQIRIVLFEKTFDFSGRASRKEYWSFWLFTQLTSLILLIMSLRAKPLVIFFIIYILILLIPSMAVTVRRLHDVNKSALWLIGFAPFVLIAYMSIFLLSLISPGNQTSVQMDIFQIFLILTYVFGIVATALWYCFPIFMFLVQEGNQEENRFGSNK
;
A
#
# COMPACT_ATOMS: atom_id res chain seq x y z
N MET A 1 -7.43 5.96 23.58
CA MET A 1 -6.01 6.39 23.53
C MET A 1 -5.96 7.88 23.85
N LYS A 2 -5.03 8.36 24.68
CA LYS A 2 -4.96 9.80 24.96
C LYS A 2 -4.35 10.52 23.75
N LEU A 3 -4.72 11.78 23.53
CA LEU A 3 -4.23 12.57 22.39
C LEU A 3 -2.69 12.70 22.39
N ASN A 4 -2.09 12.82 23.58
CA ASN A 4 -0.63 12.88 23.72
C ASN A 4 0.05 11.59 23.26
N ASP A 5 -0.58 10.43 23.49
CA ASP A 5 -0.05 9.15 23.03
C ASP A 5 -0.07 9.06 21.50
N PHE A 6 -1.11 9.60 20.86
CA PHE A 6 -1.24 9.64 19.40
C PHE A 6 -0.08 10.38 18.74
N PHE A 7 0.18 11.62 19.17
CA PHE A 7 1.29 12.41 18.63
C PHE A 7 2.65 11.81 18.95
N LYS A 8 2.79 11.17 20.12
CA LYS A 8 4.00 10.44 20.47
C LYS A 8 4.29 9.30 19.48
N GLN A 9 3.29 8.49 19.11
CA GLN A 9 3.49 7.41 18.14
C GLN A 9 3.91 7.94 16.76
N ILE A 10 3.28 9.02 16.29
CA ILE A 10 3.61 9.64 14.99
C ILE A 10 5.06 10.11 14.97
N ARG A 11 5.51 10.79 16.04
CA ARG A 11 6.90 11.25 16.17
C ARG A 11 7.90 10.09 16.11
N ILE A 12 7.63 9.00 16.82
CA ILE A 12 8.49 7.82 16.84
C ILE A 12 8.64 7.26 15.41
N VAL A 13 7.54 7.10 14.69
CA VAL A 13 7.58 6.56 13.32
C VAL A 13 8.30 7.51 12.34
N LEU A 14 8.07 8.83 12.46
CA LEU A 14 8.61 9.82 11.52
C LEU A 14 10.09 10.17 11.73
N PHE A 15 10.56 10.18 12.98
CA PHE A 15 11.89 10.70 13.31
C PHE A 15 12.82 9.66 13.92
N GLU A 16 12.30 8.66 14.63
CA GLU A 16 13.14 7.67 15.32
C GLU A 16 13.27 6.37 14.52
N LYS A 17 12.19 5.95 13.85
CA LYS A 17 12.09 4.65 13.17
C LYS A 17 11.67 4.75 11.71
N THR A 18 12.06 5.83 11.04
CA THR A 18 11.71 6.13 9.65
C THR A 18 12.30 5.11 8.68
N PHE A 19 13.56 4.74 8.92
CA PHE A 19 14.33 3.79 8.11
C PHE A 19 14.59 2.46 8.83
N ASP A 20 13.97 2.27 10.00
CA ASP A 20 14.09 1.03 10.77
C ASP A 20 13.02 0.04 10.32
N PHE A 21 13.44 -0.97 9.56
CA PHE A 21 12.62 -2.09 9.13
C PHE A 21 12.71 -3.29 10.09
N SER A 22 13.54 -3.20 11.13
CA SER A 22 13.78 -4.27 12.09
C SER A 22 12.88 -4.12 13.32
N GLY A 23 12.62 -5.24 13.99
CA GLY A 23 11.77 -5.25 15.17
C GLY A 23 10.27 -5.23 14.87
N ARG A 24 9.51 -4.81 15.88
CA ARG A 24 8.05 -4.95 15.95
C ARG A 24 7.37 -3.60 16.14
N ALA A 25 6.18 -3.43 15.56
CA ALA A 25 5.33 -2.25 15.74
C ALA A 25 3.98 -2.67 16.33
N SER A 26 3.59 -2.01 17.42
CA SER A 26 2.29 -2.26 18.06
C SER A 26 1.13 -1.78 17.17
N ARG A 27 -0.08 -2.30 17.43
CA ARG A 27 -1.32 -1.82 16.78
C ARG A 27 -1.49 -0.30 16.91
N LYS A 28 -1.19 0.25 18.09
CA LYS A 28 -1.32 1.69 18.35
C LYS A 28 -0.32 2.50 17.51
N GLU A 29 0.91 2.03 17.39
CA GLU A 29 1.95 2.67 16.56
C GLU A 29 1.53 2.70 15.08
N TYR A 30 1.10 1.55 14.55
CA TYR A 30 0.66 1.42 13.16
C TYR A 30 -0.58 2.27 12.85
N TRP A 31 -1.67 2.10 13.61
CA TRP A 31 -2.95 2.75 13.31
C TRP A 31 -2.91 4.27 13.54
N SER A 32 -2.13 4.75 14.51
CA SER A 32 -1.98 6.19 14.72
C SER A 32 -1.27 6.85 13.54
N PHE A 33 -0.19 6.22 13.05
CA PHE A 33 0.53 6.72 11.90
C PHE A 33 -0.32 6.62 10.62
N TRP A 34 -1.00 5.51 10.39
CA TRP A 34 -1.91 5.35 9.26
C TRP A 34 -3.02 6.41 9.26
N LEU A 35 -3.68 6.64 10.40
CA LEU A 35 -4.72 7.67 10.50
C LEU A 35 -4.15 9.07 10.23
N PHE A 36 -2.96 9.37 10.77
CA PHE A 36 -2.28 10.63 10.51
C PHE A 36 -2.02 10.83 9.02
N THR A 37 -1.46 9.83 8.34
CA THR A 37 -1.15 9.93 6.90
C THR A 37 -2.40 10.05 6.04
N GLN A 38 -3.50 9.36 6.37
CA GLN A 38 -4.76 9.47 5.64
C GLN A 38 -5.43 10.84 5.80
N LEU A 39 -5.49 11.37 7.03
CA LEU A 39 -6.13 12.66 7.28
C LEU A 39 -5.39 13.81 6.59
N THR A 40 -4.08 13.82 6.67
CA THR A 40 -3.24 14.84 6.03
C THR A 40 -3.23 14.69 4.50
N SER A 41 -3.26 13.46 3.97
CA SER A 41 -3.47 13.22 2.53
C SER A 41 -4.79 13.77 2.03
N LEU A 42 -5.89 13.56 2.78
CA LEU A 42 -7.22 14.05 2.42
C LEU A 42 -7.26 15.59 2.39
N ILE A 43 -6.65 16.24 3.37
CA ILE A 43 -6.54 17.70 3.43
C ILE A 43 -5.77 18.23 2.20
N LEU A 44 -4.60 17.66 1.90
CA LEU A 44 -3.79 18.05 0.75
C LEU A 44 -4.51 17.80 -0.58
N LEU A 45 -5.27 16.70 -0.69
CA LEU A 45 -6.06 16.40 -1.89
C LEU A 45 -7.11 17.49 -2.12
N ILE A 46 -7.90 17.83 -1.11
CA ILE A 46 -8.94 18.88 -1.21
C ILE A 46 -8.30 20.23 -1.57
N MET A 47 -7.16 20.57 -0.97
CA MET A 47 -6.42 21.78 -1.29
C MET A 47 -5.91 21.78 -2.73
N SER A 48 -5.43 20.63 -3.24
CA SER A 48 -4.92 20.50 -4.60
C SER A 48 -5.97 20.74 -5.69
N LEU A 49 -7.25 20.47 -5.39
CA LEU A 49 -8.37 20.80 -6.28
C LEU A 49 -8.56 22.32 -6.45
N ARG A 50 -8.04 23.14 -5.53
CA ARG A 50 -8.18 24.61 -5.57
C ARG A 50 -7.01 25.30 -6.26
N ALA A 51 -5.82 24.69 -6.30
CA ALA A 51 -4.65 25.27 -6.96
C ALA A 51 -3.72 24.20 -7.53
N LYS A 52 -3.44 24.29 -8.84
CA LYS A 52 -2.51 23.40 -9.56
C LYS A 52 -1.13 23.23 -8.90
N PRO A 53 -0.44 24.26 -8.37
CA PRO A 53 0.87 24.05 -7.72
C PRO A 53 0.79 23.13 -6.49
N LEU A 54 -0.37 23.01 -5.84
CA LEU A 54 -0.56 22.15 -4.67
C LEU A 54 -0.55 20.65 -5.01
N VAL A 55 -0.70 20.28 -6.28
CA VAL A 55 -0.51 18.91 -6.75
C VAL A 55 0.94 18.46 -6.53
N ILE A 56 1.91 19.34 -6.75
CA ILE A 56 3.33 19.03 -6.55
C ILE A 56 3.61 18.75 -5.07
N PHE A 57 3.05 19.57 -4.17
CA PHE A 57 3.17 19.35 -2.72
C PHE A 57 2.57 18.02 -2.29
N PHE A 58 1.42 17.62 -2.85
CA PHE A 58 0.82 16.32 -2.58
C PHE A 58 1.72 15.17 -3.02
N ILE A 59 2.35 15.25 -4.19
CA ILE A 59 3.29 14.24 -4.69
C ILE A 59 4.51 14.15 -3.76
N ILE A 60 5.13 15.28 -3.41
CA ILE A 60 6.29 15.32 -2.49
C ILE A 60 5.93 14.69 -1.14
N TYR A 61 4.76 15.03 -0.61
CA TYR A 61 4.25 14.50 0.65
C TYR A 61 4.13 12.96 0.61
N ILE A 62 3.56 12.39 -0.45
CA ILE A 62 3.47 10.94 -0.62
C ILE A 62 4.86 10.30 -0.66
N LEU A 63 5.79 10.91 -1.40
CA LEU A 63 7.16 10.38 -1.54
C LEU A 63 7.92 10.37 -0.20
N ILE A 64 7.80 11.44 0.59
CA ILE A 64 8.43 11.51 1.92
C ILE A 64 7.88 10.42 2.83
N LEU A 65 6.56 10.18 2.79
CA LEU A 65 5.91 9.24 3.71
C LEU A 65 5.91 7.80 3.23
N LEU A 66 6.29 7.55 1.98
CA LEU A 66 6.37 6.20 1.42
C LEU A 66 7.27 5.31 2.29
N ILE A 67 8.47 5.81 2.64
CA ILE A 67 9.46 5.06 3.42
C ILE A 67 8.96 4.74 4.84
N PRO A 68 8.56 5.72 5.68
CA PRO A 68 8.06 5.42 7.02
C PRO A 68 6.78 4.57 7.00
N SER A 69 5.91 4.72 6.00
CA SER A 69 4.72 3.88 5.83
C SER A 69 5.10 2.42 5.56
N MET A 70 6.10 2.19 4.71
CA MET A 70 6.63 0.85 4.46
C MET A 70 7.31 0.28 5.71
N ALA A 71 8.14 1.07 6.39
CA ALA A 71 8.87 0.66 7.59
C ALA A 71 7.92 0.21 8.71
N VAL A 72 6.89 1.00 9.03
CA VAL A 72 5.92 0.63 10.08
C VAL A 72 5.07 -0.58 9.67
N THR A 73 4.74 -0.72 8.38
CA THR A 73 3.98 -1.87 7.86
C THR A 73 4.78 -3.17 7.97
N VAL A 74 6.06 -3.13 7.61
CA VAL A 74 6.98 -4.27 7.76
C VAL A 74 7.11 -4.68 9.22
N ARG A 75 7.38 -3.73 10.12
CA ARG A 75 7.46 -3.99 11.57
C ARG A 75 6.14 -4.51 12.15
N ARG A 76 5.00 -4.13 11.57
CA ARG A 76 3.70 -4.65 11.97
C ARG A 76 3.47 -6.09 11.50
N LEU A 77 3.90 -6.44 10.29
CA LEU A 77 3.91 -7.84 9.84
C LEU A 77 4.83 -8.71 10.70
N HIS A 78 5.98 -8.17 11.09
CA HIS A 78 6.88 -8.84 12.04
C HIS A 78 6.23 -9.07 13.40
N ASP A 79 5.35 -8.16 13.85
CA ASP A 79 4.63 -8.30 15.11
C ASP A 79 3.66 -9.51 15.13
N VAL A 80 3.09 -9.85 13.97
CA VAL A 80 2.26 -11.07 13.78
C VAL A 80 3.07 -12.27 13.25
N ASN A 81 4.40 -12.22 13.38
CA ASN A 81 5.34 -13.25 12.94
C ASN A 81 5.29 -13.57 11.43
N LYS A 82 4.81 -12.63 10.59
CA LYS A 82 4.81 -12.76 9.12
C LYS A 82 6.04 -12.08 8.53
N SER A 83 6.51 -12.55 7.39
CA SER A 83 7.64 -11.94 6.68
C SER A 83 7.19 -10.70 5.89
N ALA A 84 8.09 -9.74 5.71
CA ALA A 84 7.87 -8.59 4.84
C ALA A 84 7.53 -8.98 3.38
N LEU A 85 7.90 -10.19 2.94
CA LEU A 85 7.59 -10.73 1.62
C LEU A 85 6.08 -10.80 1.33
N TRP A 86 5.24 -10.84 2.36
CA TRP A 86 3.79 -10.73 2.18
C TRP A 86 3.37 -9.43 1.50
N LEU A 87 4.16 -8.37 1.64
CA LEU A 87 3.93 -7.12 0.92
C LEU A 87 4.23 -7.21 -0.57
N ILE A 88 5.03 -8.19 -1.03
CA ILE A 88 5.46 -8.36 -2.43
C ILE A 88 4.76 -9.53 -3.12
N GLY A 89 4.09 -10.41 -2.37
CA GLY A 89 3.47 -11.64 -2.91
C GLY A 89 2.45 -11.43 -4.04
N PHE A 90 1.95 -10.21 -4.23
CA PHE A 90 1.03 -9.81 -5.29
C PHE A 90 1.71 -9.43 -6.62
N ALA A 91 3.04 -9.23 -6.62
CA ALA A 91 3.80 -8.76 -7.79
C ALA A 91 3.53 -9.57 -9.07
N PRO A 92 3.36 -10.92 -9.04
CA PRO A 92 3.03 -11.70 -10.22
C PRO A 92 1.67 -11.30 -10.85
N PHE A 93 0.65 -11.00 -10.04
CA PHE A 93 -0.69 -10.64 -10.54
C PHE A 93 -0.69 -9.26 -11.22
N VAL A 94 0.04 -8.31 -10.64
CA VAL A 94 0.22 -6.98 -11.24
C VAL A 94 1.02 -7.07 -12.53
N LEU A 95 2.06 -7.91 -12.56
CA LEU A 95 2.84 -8.14 -13.77
C LEU A 95 1.97 -8.74 -14.88
N ILE A 96 1.15 -9.75 -14.58
CA ILE A 96 0.23 -10.36 -15.56
C ILE A 96 -0.76 -9.33 -16.11
N ALA A 97 -1.37 -8.51 -15.23
CA ALA A 97 -2.29 -7.46 -15.66
C ALA A 97 -1.59 -6.40 -16.52
N TYR A 98 -0.40 -5.96 -16.14
CA TYR A 98 0.36 -4.99 -16.93
C TYR A 98 0.79 -5.55 -18.28
N MET A 99 1.23 -6.82 -18.32
CA MET A 99 1.62 -7.49 -19.55
C MET A 99 0.44 -7.67 -20.51
N SER A 100 -0.77 -7.93 -20.00
CA SER A 100 -1.95 -8.09 -20.86
C SER A 100 -2.38 -6.78 -21.52
N ILE A 101 -2.33 -5.64 -20.80
CA ILE A 101 -2.63 -4.33 -21.39
C ILE A 101 -1.51 -3.85 -22.34
N PHE A 102 -0.25 -4.13 -22.01
CA PHE A 102 0.89 -3.84 -22.89
C PHE A 102 0.75 -4.58 -24.22
N LEU A 103 0.43 -5.88 -24.18
CA LEU A 103 0.22 -6.68 -25.39
C LEU A 103 -0.97 -6.17 -26.21
N LEU A 104 -2.07 -5.75 -25.57
CA LEU A 104 -3.20 -5.15 -26.26
C LEU A 104 -2.80 -3.86 -27.01
N SER A 105 -1.96 -3.02 -26.39
CA SER A 105 -1.44 -1.79 -27.01
C SER A 105 -0.55 -2.07 -28.23
N LEU A 106 0.10 -3.22 -28.30
CA LEU A 106 0.91 -3.61 -29.47
C LEU A 106 0.05 -4.09 -30.64
N ILE A 107 -1.12 -4.69 -30.34
CA ILE A 107 -2.01 -5.30 -31.34
C ILE A 107 -3.03 -4.32 -31.88
N SER A 108 -3.42 -3.31 -31.10
CA SER A 108 -4.34 -2.25 -31.52
C SER A 108 -3.66 -0.88 -31.56
N PRO A 109 -2.70 -0.65 -32.48
CA PRO A 109 -2.06 0.66 -32.62
C PRO A 109 -3.02 1.61 -33.35
N GLY A 110 -3.87 2.31 -32.60
CA GLY A 110 -4.55 3.56 -32.99
C GLY A 110 -5.45 3.51 -34.24
N ASN A 111 -6.74 3.79 -34.03
CA ASN A 111 -7.81 4.02 -35.02
C ASN A 111 -8.30 2.81 -35.83
N GLN A 112 -9.35 2.13 -35.33
CA GLN A 112 -10.41 1.60 -36.19
C GLN A 112 -11.81 1.80 -35.57
N THR A 113 -12.55 2.73 -36.17
CA THR A 113 -13.98 2.99 -35.96
C THR A 113 -14.83 1.86 -36.55
N SER A 114 -14.86 0.71 -35.90
CA SER A 114 -15.93 -0.30 -35.97
C SER A 114 -15.53 -1.46 -35.06
N VAL A 115 -16.12 -1.49 -33.86
CA VAL A 115 -15.78 -2.41 -32.79
C VAL A 115 -16.29 -3.81 -33.14
N GLN A 116 -15.47 -4.61 -33.79
CA GLN A 116 -15.57 -6.06 -33.67
C GLN A 116 -14.29 -6.52 -33.00
N MET A 117 -14.32 -6.65 -31.67
CA MET A 117 -13.17 -7.09 -30.90
C MET A 117 -12.94 -8.58 -31.16
N ASP A 118 -11.71 -8.92 -31.57
CA ASP A 118 -11.31 -10.31 -31.70
C ASP A 118 -11.40 -11.02 -30.34
N ILE A 119 -11.72 -12.31 -30.35
CA ILE A 119 -11.80 -13.16 -29.15
C ILE A 119 -10.52 -13.00 -28.30
N PHE A 120 -9.37 -12.85 -28.94
CA PHE A 120 -8.08 -12.65 -28.29
C PHE A 120 -8.00 -11.32 -27.50
N GLN A 121 -8.52 -10.21 -28.04
CA GLN A 121 -8.54 -8.92 -27.35
C GLN A 121 -9.46 -8.95 -26.13
N ILE A 122 -10.63 -9.59 -26.26
CA ILE A 122 -11.55 -9.81 -25.13
C ILE A 122 -10.86 -10.62 -24.03
N PHE A 123 -10.15 -11.69 -24.38
CA PHE A 123 -9.40 -12.50 -23.43
C PHE A 123 -8.33 -11.68 -22.67
N LEU A 124 -7.58 -10.81 -23.35
CA LEU A 124 -6.59 -9.94 -22.70
C LEU A 124 -7.21 -8.94 -21.73
N ILE A 125 -8.36 -8.35 -22.08
CA ILE A 125 -9.09 -7.43 -21.21
C ILE A 125 -9.63 -8.18 -19.98
N LEU A 126 -10.21 -9.37 -20.16
CA LEU A 126 -10.67 -10.19 -19.03
C LEU A 126 -9.50 -10.58 -18.10
N THR A 127 -8.35 -10.93 -18.67
CA THR A 127 -7.13 -11.24 -17.91
C THR A 127 -6.65 -10.03 -17.11
N TYR A 128 -6.68 -8.84 -17.71
CA TYR A 128 -6.36 -7.58 -17.03
C TYR A 128 -7.28 -7.31 -15.85
N VAL A 129 -8.60 -7.35 -16.08
CA VAL A 129 -9.63 -7.09 -15.05
C VAL A 129 -9.50 -8.12 -13.93
N PHE A 130 -9.35 -9.40 -14.26
CA PHE A 130 -9.15 -10.45 -13.28
C PHE A 130 -7.87 -10.24 -12.46
N GLY A 131 -6.76 -9.89 -13.11
CA GLY A 131 -5.49 -9.61 -12.42
C GLY A 131 -5.59 -8.44 -11.44
N ILE A 132 -6.29 -7.37 -11.81
CA ILE A 132 -6.56 -6.24 -10.90
C ILE A 132 -7.44 -6.67 -9.72
N VAL A 133 -8.53 -7.39 -9.98
CA VAL A 133 -9.45 -7.84 -8.92
C VAL A 133 -8.74 -8.80 -7.97
N ALA A 134 -7.98 -9.76 -8.48
CA ALA A 134 -7.20 -10.69 -7.68
C ALA A 134 -6.16 -9.95 -6.81
N THR A 135 -5.46 -8.96 -7.39
CA THR A 135 -4.52 -8.11 -6.65
C THR A 135 -5.22 -7.33 -5.55
N ALA A 136 -6.36 -6.71 -5.85
CA ALA A 136 -7.13 -5.94 -4.88
C ALA A 136 -7.62 -6.82 -3.73
N LEU A 137 -8.12 -8.03 -4.02
CA LEU A 137 -8.54 -8.98 -2.99
C LEU A 137 -7.37 -9.46 -2.13
N TRP A 138 -6.22 -9.78 -2.75
CA TRP A 138 -5.02 -10.23 -2.04
C TRP A 138 -4.41 -9.14 -1.16
N TYR A 139 -4.47 -7.88 -1.59
CA TYR A 139 -4.00 -6.76 -0.78
C TYR A 139 -4.98 -6.36 0.31
N CYS A 140 -6.27 -6.24 -0.02
CA CYS A 140 -7.24 -5.72 0.91
C CYS A 140 -7.62 -6.73 1.99
N PHE A 141 -7.58 -8.03 1.74
CA PHE A 141 -8.09 -9.01 2.70
C PHE A 141 -6.99 -9.61 3.62
N PRO A 142 -5.98 -10.35 3.13
CA PRO A 142 -4.89 -10.88 3.96
C PRO A 142 -4.09 -9.83 4.74
N ILE A 143 -3.64 -8.77 4.07
CA ILE A 143 -2.79 -7.75 4.72
C ILE A 143 -3.60 -6.98 5.76
N PHE A 144 -4.84 -6.58 5.45
CA PHE A 144 -5.72 -5.96 6.44
C PHE A 144 -5.93 -6.86 7.66
N MET A 145 -6.21 -8.16 7.45
CA MET A 145 -6.32 -9.13 8.53
C MET A 145 -5.07 -9.13 9.42
N PHE A 146 -3.87 -9.21 8.82
CA PHE A 146 -2.61 -9.17 9.57
C PHE A 146 -2.39 -7.85 10.31
N LEU A 147 -2.82 -6.73 9.76
CA LEU A 147 -2.67 -5.42 10.37
C LEU A 147 -3.61 -5.24 11.58
N VAL A 148 -4.78 -5.88 11.56
CA VAL A 148 -5.78 -5.83 12.65
C VAL A 148 -5.51 -6.85 13.76
N GLN A 149 -4.95 -8.02 13.43
CA GLN A 149 -4.68 -9.12 14.36
C GLN A 149 -3.91 -8.70 15.62
N GLU A 150 -4.05 -9.42 16.73
CA GLU A 150 -3.20 -9.12 17.90
C GLU A 150 -1.76 -9.52 17.59
N GLY A 151 -0.79 -8.73 18.07
CA GLY A 151 0.63 -9.12 17.98
C GLY A 151 0.87 -10.39 18.79
N ASN A 152 1.87 -11.19 18.39
CA ASN A 152 2.18 -12.41 19.13
C ASN A 152 2.67 -12.08 20.55
N GLN A 153 2.10 -12.69 21.59
CA GLN A 153 2.49 -12.35 22.96
C GLN A 153 3.88 -12.88 23.31
N GLU A 154 4.26 -14.00 22.70
CA GLU A 154 5.57 -14.62 22.87
C GLU A 154 6.67 -13.90 22.07
N GLU A 155 7.91 -14.17 22.44
CA GLU A 155 9.06 -13.79 21.63
C GLU A 155 8.96 -14.47 20.26
N ASN A 156 9.19 -13.69 19.21
CA ASN A 156 9.22 -14.20 17.86
C ASN A 156 10.60 -13.95 17.25
N ARG A 157 10.82 -14.46 16.03
CA ARG A 157 12.10 -14.30 15.29
C ARG A 157 12.52 -12.84 15.02
N PHE A 158 11.66 -11.87 15.31
CA PHE A 158 11.89 -10.44 15.12
C PHE A 158 12.04 -9.67 16.44
N GLY A 159 12.01 -10.35 17.59
CA GLY A 159 12.28 -9.79 18.90
C GLY A 159 11.15 -9.97 19.93
N SER A 160 11.44 -9.51 21.15
CA SER A 160 10.51 -9.56 22.28
C SER A 160 9.32 -8.60 22.09
N ASN A 161 8.21 -8.93 22.75
CA ASN A 161 7.00 -8.10 22.74
C ASN A 161 7.25 -6.80 23.53
N LYS A 162 6.86 -5.65 22.97
CA LYS A 162 7.05 -4.31 23.57
C LYS A 162 5.74 -3.74 24.11
#